data_AF-A0A3B0Y1H5-F1
#
_entry.id   AF-A0A3B0Y1H5-F1
#
_cell.length_a   1.000
_cell.length_b   1.000
_cell.length_c   1.000
_cell.angle_alpha   90.00
_cell.angle_beta   90.00
_cell.angle_gamma   90.00
#
_symmetry.space_group_name_H-M   'P 1'
#
loop_
_entity.id
_entity.type
_entity.pdbx_description
1 polymer ?
#
loop_
_entity_poly.entity_id
_entity_poly.type
_entity_poly.pdbx_seq_one_letter_code
_entity_poly.pdbx_strand_id
1 'polypeptide(L)'
;MIRLAVLENSVKSGLQVCVFICLVIVPSYMQAVAAQGVFESRDKSQHALSGAELNQLKLEYQQKFNGRSQRNAQYKPSASPWNKKKQKQLQGRINWGECRDYALKKRNRCYREGRDAYRCERVYEARARLCDSGV
;
A
#
# COMPACT_ATOMS: atom_id res chain seq x y z
N MET A 1 -49.06 28.55 23.39
CA MET A 1 -47.64 28.92 23.26
C MET A 1 -46.65 27.74 23.29
N ILE A 2 -47.02 26.54 23.80
CA ILE A 2 -46.07 25.40 23.94
C ILE A 2 -45.67 24.75 22.59
N ARG A 3 -46.50 24.83 21.55
CA ARG A 3 -46.24 24.17 20.25
C ARG A 3 -45.13 24.82 19.40
N LEU A 4 -44.79 26.08 19.63
CA LEU A 4 -43.73 26.79 18.89
C LEU A 4 -42.32 26.40 19.36
N ALA A 5 -42.12 26.22 20.67
CA ALA A 5 -40.82 25.86 21.24
C ALA A 5 -40.38 24.42 20.87
N VAL A 6 -41.33 23.51 20.68
CA VAL A 6 -41.05 22.11 20.28
C VAL A 6 -40.54 22.03 18.83
N LEU A 7 -41.05 22.87 17.94
CA LEU A 7 -40.61 22.93 16.54
C LEU A 7 -39.20 23.54 16.42
N GLU A 8 -38.90 24.62 17.12
CA GLU A 8 -37.56 25.23 17.11
C GLU A 8 -36.46 24.28 17.61
N ASN A 9 -36.74 23.52 18.67
CA ASN A 9 -35.77 22.57 19.21
C ASN A 9 -35.55 21.38 18.27
N SER A 10 -36.58 20.93 17.55
CA SER A 10 -36.47 19.86 16.56
C SER A 10 -35.64 20.27 15.33
N VAL A 11 -35.78 21.51 14.85
CA VAL A 11 -34.98 22.05 13.74
C VAL A 11 -33.51 22.24 14.13
N LYS A 12 -33.24 22.74 15.34
CA LYS A 12 -31.85 22.91 15.85
C LYS A 12 -31.14 21.57 16.02
N SER A 13 -31.84 20.55 16.53
CA SER A 13 -31.29 19.18 16.63
C SER A 13 -31.05 18.54 15.26
N GLY A 14 -31.94 18.74 14.29
CA GLY A 14 -31.76 18.22 12.92
C GLY A 14 -30.57 18.86 12.19
N LEU A 15 -30.39 20.18 12.33
CA LEU A 15 -29.25 20.90 11.75
C LEU A 15 -27.92 20.44 12.37
N GLN A 16 -27.89 20.24 13.69
CA GLN A 16 -26.70 19.78 14.40
C GLN A 16 -26.32 18.35 14.01
N VAL A 17 -27.29 17.44 13.88
CA VAL A 17 -27.05 16.07 13.39
C VAL A 17 -26.52 16.08 11.94
N CYS A 18 -27.07 16.91 11.05
CA CYS A 18 -26.56 17.03 9.68
C CYS A 18 -25.11 17.54 9.63
N VAL A 19 -24.76 18.54 10.45
CA VAL A 19 -23.38 19.07 10.51
C VAL A 19 -22.40 18.00 11.00
N PHE A 20 -22.78 17.22 12.02
CA PHE A 20 -21.95 16.11 12.51
C PHE A 20 -21.77 15.00 11.46
N ILE A 21 -22.84 14.64 10.74
CA ILE A 21 -22.78 13.66 9.65
C ILE A 21 -21.85 14.16 8.55
N CYS A 22 -21.96 15.43 8.13
CA CYS A 22 -21.06 16.01 7.12
C CYS A 22 -19.59 16.06 7.58
N LEU A 23 -19.32 16.37 8.85
CA LEU A 23 -17.95 16.47 9.37
C LEU A 23 -17.24 15.12 9.51
N VAL A 24 -17.98 14.05 9.80
CA VAL A 24 -17.36 12.73 10.05
C VAL A 24 -17.35 11.85 8.80
N ILE A 25 -18.38 11.95 7.95
CA ILE A 25 -18.55 11.05 6.82
C ILE A 25 -17.84 11.56 5.55
N VAL A 26 -17.84 12.87 5.29
CA VAL A 26 -17.16 13.43 4.10
C VAL A 26 -15.64 13.16 4.06
N PRO A 27 -14.86 13.27 5.15
CA PRO A 27 -13.41 13.05 5.08
C PRO A 27 -13.03 11.58 4.88
N SER A 28 -13.90 10.62 5.17
CA SER A 28 -13.61 9.20 4.96
C SER A 28 -13.74 8.78 3.49
N TYR A 29 -14.62 9.41 2.72
CA TYR A 29 -14.75 9.16 1.27
C TYR A 29 -13.60 9.75 0.44
N MET A 30 -12.99 10.86 0.87
CA MET A 30 -11.87 11.50 0.15
C MET A 30 -10.65 10.58 -0.01
N GLN A 31 -10.43 9.65 0.92
CA GLN A 31 -9.28 8.73 0.85
C GLN A 31 -9.46 7.61 -0.19
N ALA A 32 -10.70 7.21 -0.47
CA ALA A 32 -10.99 6.12 -1.42
C ALA A 32 -11.00 6.61 -2.88
N VAL A 33 -11.49 7.83 -3.12
CA VAL A 33 -11.65 8.39 -4.49
C VAL A 33 -10.31 8.81 -5.09
N ALA A 34 -9.33 9.19 -4.27
CA ALA A 34 -8.00 9.60 -4.74
C ALA A 34 -7.23 8.48 -5.48
N ALA A 35 -7.56 7.21 -5.27
CA ALA A 35 -6.91 6.10 -5.98
C ALA A 35 -7.61 5.76 -7.32
N GLN A 36 -8.93 5.93 -7.41
CA GLN A 36 -9.71 5.57 -8.60
C GLN A 36 -9.59 6.60 -9.73
N GLY A 37 -9.48 7.89 -9.41
CA GLY A 37 -9.41 8.97 -10.42
C GLY A 37 -8.02 9.19 -11.04
N VAL A 38 -6.94 8.68 -10.44
CA VAL A 38 -5.56 8.92 -10.93
C VAL A 38 -5.31 8.31 -12.30
N PHE A 39 -6.01 7.22 -12.62
CA PHE A 39 -5.85 6.45 -13.85
C PHE A 39 -6.98 6.64 -14.87
N GLU A 40 -8.08 7.26 -14.47
CA GLU A 40 -9.34 7.32 -15.22
C GLU A 40 -9.22 8.06 -16.57
N SER A 41 -8.25 8.95 -16.70
CA SER A 41 -7.99 9.74 -17.93
C SER A 41 -6.77 9.25 -18.75
N ARG A 42 -6.13 8.14 -18.35
CA ARG A 42 -4.85 7.70 -18.92
C ARG A 42 -4.99 6.32 -19.58
N ASP A 43 -4.59 6.20 -20.83
CA ASP A 43 -4.63 4.93 -21.57
C ASP A 43 -3.65 3.90 -20.96
N LYS A 44 -4.12 2.66 -20.72
CA LYS A 44 -3.40 1.54 -20.06
C LYS A 44 -2.01 1.28 -20.62
N SER A 45 -1.79 1.56 -21.90
CA SER A 45 -0.49 1.47 -22.58
C SER A 45 0.57 2.37 -21.94
N GLN A 46 0.19 3.52 -21.39
CA GLN A 46 1.07 4.50 -20.73
C GLN A 46 1.35 4.17 -19.24
N HIS A 47 0.71 3.13 -18.70
CA HIS A 47 0.86 2.70 -17.30
C HIS A 47 1.96 1.66 -17.14
N ALA A 48 2.44 1.07 -18.24
CA ALA A 48 3.60 0.20 -18.19
C ALA A 48 4.83 1.02 -17.78
N LEU A 49 5.52 0.56 -16.74
CA LEU A 49 6.85 1.07 -16.43
C LEU A 49 7.79 0.73 -17.58
N SER A 50 8.78 1.61 -17.81
CA SER A 50 9.88 1.26 -18.71
C SER A 50 10.59 -0.01 -18.19
N GLY A 51 11.19 -0.78 -19.10
CA GLY A 51 11.88 -2.03 -18.73
C GLY A 51 12.96 -1.80 -17.66
N ALA A 52 13.65 -0.66 -17.71
CA ALA A 52 14.65 -0.27 -16.71
C ALA A 52 14.03 -0.01 -15.32
N GLU A 53 12.94 0.76 -15.25
CA GLU A 53 12.24 1.02 -13.98
C GLU A 53 11.68 -0.28 -13.37
N LEU A 54 11.10 -1.15 -14.20
CA LEU A 54 10.58 -2.43 -13.73
C LEU A 54 11.70 -3.34 -13.20
N ASN A 55 12.84 -3.39 -13.89
CA ASN A 55 14.01 -4.16 -13.44
C ASN A 55 14.57 -3.63 -12.11
N GLN A 56 14.61 -2.31 -11.91
CA GLN A 56 14.99 -1.74 -10.62
C GLN A 56 14.04 -2.17 -9.49
N LEU A 57 12.73 -2.19 -9.75
CA LEU A 57 11.76 -2.66 -8.76
C LEU A 57 11.92 -4.15 -8.43
N LYS A 58 12.20 -4.98 -9.44
CA LYS A 58 12.50 -6.41 -9.26
C LYS A 58 13.77 -6.61 -8.42
N LEU A 59 14.83 -5.85 -8.68
CA LEU A 59 16.05 -5.91 -7.88
C LEU A 59 15.80 -5.47 -6.44
N GLU A 60 15.06 -4.38 -6.23
CA GLU A 60 14.65 -3.91 -4.91
C GLU A 60 13.86 -4.98 -4.15
N TYR A 61 12.88 -5.60 -4.83
CA TYR A 61 12.08 -6.70 -4.31
C TYR A 61 12.96 -7.90 -3.92
N GLN A 62 13.86 -8.32 -4.81
CA GLN A 62 14.73 -9.46 -4.58
C GLN A 62 15.72 -9.22 -3.44
N GLN A 63 16.28 -8.01 -3.32
CA GLN A 63 17.14 -7.65 -2.20
C GLN A 63 16.37 -7.69 -0.87
N LYS A 64 15.12 -7.23 -0.86
CA LYS A 64 14.30 -7.13 0.35
C LYS A 64 13.75 -8.48 0.79
N PHE A 65 13.26 -9.29 -0.14
CA PHE A 65 12.48 -10.49 0.13
C PHE A 65 13.17 -11.79 -0.30
N ASN A 66 14.03 -11.77 -1.32
CA ASN A 66 14.82 -12.91 -1.79
C ASN A 66 16.29 -12.84 -1.35
N GLY A 67 16.58 -12.31 -0.16
CA GLY A 67 17.93 -12.02 0.38
C GLY A 67 18.88 -13.22 0.56
N ARG A 68 19.11 -14.01 -0.50
CA ARG A 68 20.12 -15.06 -0.61
C ARG A 68 21.25 -14.76 -1.58
N SER A 69 21.20 -13.72 -2.41
CA SER A 69 22.35 -13.48 -3.31
C SER A 69 23.52 -12.72 -2.67
N GLN A 70 23.35 -12.11 -1.47
CA GLN A 70 24.43 -11.35 -0.81
C GLN A 70 24.81 -11.83 0.61
N ARG A 71 24.15 -12.86 1.17
CA ARG A 71 24.65 -13.55 2.37
C ARG A 71 25.48 -14.79 2.02
N ASN A 72 26.40 -14.63 1.07
CA ASN A 72 27.55 -15.52 0.92
C ASN A 72 28.85 -14.86 1.43
N ALA A 73 28.73 -13.88 2.32
CA ALA A 73 29.83 -13.54 3.21
C ALA A 73 29.93 -14.62 4.30
N GLN A 74 30.65 -15.69 4.00
CA GLN A 74 31.43 -16.47 4.97
C GLN A 74 30.69 -16.96 6.25
N TYR A 75 29.58 -17.68 6.16
CA TYR A 75 29.10 -18.46 7.30
C TYR A 75 29.25 -19.96 7.01
N LYS A 76 30.31 -20.57 7.55
CA LYS A 76 30.50 -22.03 7.51
C LYS A 76 29.37 -22.69 8.32
N PRO A 77 28.45 -23.45 7.71
CA PRO A 77 27.42 -24.14 8.46
C PRO A 77 28.07 -25.24 9.31
N SER A 78 27.94 -25.15 10.63
CA SER A 78 28.24 -26.26 11.55
C SER A 78 27.49 -27.53 11.08
N ALA A 79 28.21 -28.65 11.02
CA ALA A 79 27.78 -29.92 10.44
C ALA A 79 26.62 -30.63 11.18
N SER A 80 25.93 -29.96 12.11
CA SER A 80 24.83 -30.55 12.87
C SER A 80 23.61 -30.79 11.98
N PRO A 81 23.10 -32.04 11.89
CA PRO A 81 21.89 -32.38 11.14
C PRO A 81 20.64 -31.59 11.58
N TRP A 82 20.60 -31.18 12.85
CA TRP A 82 19.50 -30.43 13.46
C TRP A 82 19.42 -28.98 12.95
N ASN A 83 20.57 -28.37 12.64
CA ASN A 83 20.63 -27.02 12.09
C ASN A 83 20.16 -26.97 10.62
N LYS A 84 20.39 -28.05 9.85
CA LYS A 84 19.90 -28.18 8.47
C LYS A 84 18.37 -28.21 8.38
N LYS A 85 17.69 -28.83 9.36
CA LYS A 85 16.22 -28.90 9.39
C LYS A 85 15.59 -27.55 9.75
N LYS A 86 16.14 -26.83 10.73
CA LYS A 86 15.72 -25.47 11.11
C LYS A 86 15.93 -24.45 9.97
N GLN A 87 17.04 -24.53 9.25
CA GLN A 87 17.30 -23.65 8.09
C GLN A 87 16.40 -23.94 6.90
N LYS A 88 15.97 -25.19 6.66
CA LYS A 88 14.98 -25.53 5.62
C LYS A 88 13.60 -24.96 5.92
N GLN A 89 13.24 -24.82 7.20
CA GLN A 89 11.93 -24.30 7.62
C GLN A 89 11.90 -22.76 7.67
N LEU A 90 13.04 -22.11 7.90
CA LEU A 90 13.23 -20.65 7.80
C LEU A 90 13.48 -20.16 6.36
N GLN A 91 13.34 -21.03 5.35
CA GLN A 91 13.21 -20.62 3.95
C GLN A 91 11.83 -20.02 3.70
N GLY A 92 11.41 -19.13 4.60
CA GLY A 92 10.06 -18.61 4.70
C GLY A 92 9.68 -17.96 3.39
N ARG A 93 8.63 -18.53 2.78
CA ARG A 93 7.85 -17.89 1.73
C ARG A 93 7.69 -16.42 2.09
N ILE A 94 7.95 -15.54 1.11
CA ILE A 94 7.61 -14.13 1.19
C ILE A 94 6.18 -14.05 1.70
N ASN A 95 5.97 -13.44 2.88
CA ASN A 95 4.62 -13.23 3.36
C ASN A 95 4.01 -12.15 2.46
N TRP A 96 3.02 -12.53 1.67
CA TRP A 96 2.31 -11.63 0.75
C TRP A 96 1.88 -10.34 1.45
N GLY A 97 1.46 -10.43 2.72
CA GLY A 97 1.10 -9.29 3.56
C GLY A 97 2.26 -8.33 3.79
N GLU A 98 3.43 -8.84 4.22
CA GLU A 98 4.63 -8.01 4.42
C GLU A 98 5.10 -7.34 3.13
N CYS A 99 4.93 -8.01 1.99
CA CYS A 99 5.23 -7.45 0.69
C CYS A 99 4.29 -6.30 0.34
N ARG A 100 2.98 -6.47 0.53
CA ARG A 100 1.97 -5.44 0.28
C ARG A 100 2.14 -4.23 1.20
N ASP A 101 2.44 -4.45 2.47
CA ASP A 101 2.73 -3.38 3.43
C ASP A 101 3.96 -2.58 3.02
N TYR A 102 5.00 -3.25 2.53
CA TYR A 102 6.18 -2.57 1.98
C TYR A 102 5.84 -1.71 0.75
N ALA A 103 5.05 -2.24 -0.18
CA ALA A 103 4.60 -1.50 -1.35
C ALA A 103 3.81 -0.24 -0.96
N LEU A 104 2.87 -0.38 0.00
CA LEU A 104 2.09 0.73 0.55
C LEU A 104 2.98 1.79 1.23
N LYS A 105 3.96 1.35 2.03
CA LYS A 105 4.93 2.26 2.67
C LYS A 105 5.70 3.09 1.64
N LYS A 106 6.12 2.45 0.54
CA LYS A 106 6.83 3.13 -0.57
C LYS A 106 5.93 4.10 -1.32
N ARG A 107 4.67 3.74 -1.57
CA ARG A 107 3.66 4.64 -2.15
C ARG A 107 3.46 5.88 -1.28
N ASN A 108 3.21 5.70 0.02
CA ASN A 108 2.98 6.81 0.94
C ASN A 108 4.24 7.69 1.10
N ARG A 109 5.44 7.13 0.95
CA ARG A 109 6.68 7.91 0.88
C ARG A 109 6.76 8.72 -0.43
N CYS A 110 6.41 8.13 -1.57
CA CYS A 110 6.39 8.82 -2.87
C CYS A 110 5.51 10.09 -2.82
N TYR A 111 4.34 9.99 -2.21
CA TYR A 111 3.46 11.13 -1.97
C TYR A 111 4.07 12.19 -1.05
N ARG A 112 4.71 11.78 0.04
CA ARG A 112 5.39 12.70 0.97
C ARG A 112 6.59 13.41 0.34
N GLU A 113 7.22 12.82 -0.67
CA GLU A 113 8.27 13.46 -1.46
C GLU A 113 7.72 14.46 -2.49
N GLY A 114 6.40 14.69 -2.55
CA GLY A 114 5.78 15.62 -3.49
C GLY A 114 5.83 15.16 -4.94
N ARG A 115 6.02 13.87 -5.19
CA ARG A 115 6.01 13.31 -6.55
C ARG A 115 4.59 13.23 -7.10
N ASP A 116 4.50 13.26 -8.42
CA ASP A 116 3.24 13.13 -9.16
C ASP A 116 2.45 11.87 -8.77
N ALA A 117 1.14 12.04 -8.58
CA ALA A 117 0.26 10.97 -8.09
C ALA A 117 0.17 9.79 -9.04
N TYR A 118 0.08 10.07 -10.36
CA TYR A 118 0.08 9.04 -11.38
C TYR A 118 1.36 8.22 -11.35
N ARG A 119 2.53 8.87 -11.20
CA ARG A 119 3.80 8.16 -11.02
C ARG A 119 3.82 7.32 -9.75
N CYS A 120 3.32 7.83 -8.63
CA CYS A 120 3.32 7.09 -7.36
C CYS A 120 2.43 5.84 -7.41
N GLU A 121 1.21 5.96 -7.94
CA GLU A 121 0.30 4.83 -8.08
C GLU A 121 0.81 3.80 -9.10
N ARG A 122 1.35 4.25 -10.24
CA ARG A 122 1.89 3.35 -11.28
C ARG A 122 3.00 2.46 -10.75
N VAL A 123 3.93 3.05 -9.98
CA VAL A 123 5.04 2.31 -9.38
C VAL A 123 4.55 1.43 -8.22
N TYR A 124 3.51 1.86 -7.50
CA TYR A 124 2.84 1.03 -6.49
C TYR A 124 2.18 -0.21 -7.10
N GLU A 125 1.40 -0.07 -8.18
CA GLU A 125 0.79 -1.19 -8.89
C GLU A 125 1.84 -2.20 -9.35
N ALA A 126 2.96 -1.72 -9.89
CA ALA A 126 4.06 -2.59 -10.29
C ALA A 126 4.60 -3.40 -9.10
N ARG A 127 4.86 -2.77 -7.95
CA ARG A 127 5.30 -3.47 -6.73
C ARG A 127 4.26 -4.46 -6.21
N ALA A 128 2.99 -4.07 -6.22
CA ALA A 128 1.87 -4.93 -5.85
C ALA A 128 1.82 -6.20 -6.72
N ARG A 129 2.00 -6.06 -8.04
CA ARG A 129 2.06 -7.20 -8.96
C ARG A 129 3.25 -8.11 -8.66
N LEU A 130 4.42 -7.58 -8.28
CA LEU A 130 5.56 -8.41 -7.84
C LEU A 130 5.24 -9.21 -6.56
N CYS A 131 4.45 -8.64 -5.63
CA CYS A 131 3.95 -9.36 -4.46
C CYS A 131 2.98 -10.48 -4.84
N ASP A 132 2.08 -10.23 -5.79
CA ASP A 132 1.09 -11.20 -6.25
C ASP A 132 1.72 -12.32 -7.09
N SER A 133 2.74 -12.00 -7.91
CA SER A 133 3.43 -12.97 -8.75
C SER A 133 4.56 -13.72 -8.03
N GLY A 134 5.16 -13.12 -7.00
CA GLY A 134 6.28 -13.70 -6.24
C GLY A 134 7.64 -13.63 -6.95
N VAL A 135 7.88 -12.64 -7.83
CA VAL A 135 9.00 -12.62 -8.81
C VAL A 135 9.75 -11.31 -8.83
#